data_AF-A0AAU6CL64-F1
#
_entry.id   AF-A0AAU6CL64-F1
#
_cell.length_a   1.000
_cell.length_b   1.000
_cell.length_c   1.000
_cell.angle_alpha   90.00
_cell.angle_beta   90.00
_cell.angle_gamma   90.00
#
_symmetry.space_group_name_H-M   'P 1'
#
loop_
_entity.id
_entity.type
_entity.pdbx_description
1 polymer ?
#
loop_
_entity_poly.entity_id
_entity_poly.type
_entity_poly.pdbx_seq_one_letter_code
_entity_poly.pdbx_strand_id
1 'polypeptide(L)'
;MSGSTSPLVRQGPGRHRGRQPYLVLVALLALLAGLVLVVTSQSPARAAGTLLSQGKPATASSTENAGTPASAAVDGNTGTRWSSAAADPQWLQVDLGSSQTISQVTLNWEAAYAKAFKIQTSANGTAWTDVYSTTTGTGGVQTLAVNGSGRYVRVYGTVRATAYGYSLWEFQVYGAGGPTQPAACGTANTAQGKTATASSVENAGTPASAAVDGNTGTRWSSAFGDPQWLQVDLGSSLPICGVGLNWEAAYATAYQIQVTDNPSGTWTTIYSTTTSAGGVQNLNVTGTGRYIRVNATARSTAYGDSLWEFQVFTNGGGSTNGGTTGGTTTPPDSFWGTTDDIPAAHNVMELKILNRTNGQYPDSQVYWSFNGQVHSIADQPYFDMPANSSGRMYFYLGSPTSQYYDFIEFTIGATVFNGNTTRVDAWGLPLAIRLHSHDGQDIQLGDSQDLFNQSREATFQQFQNAVPQQFKVLAQTQAPYRIIAPGSDPSFREGGVNANYYTAYAQSVGVNEPTSNIFGCAGTMGADAAKCAALNRHTANLPAAQQQDPTKFYTGGDPANWYAKFWHDHGINHLAYGFPYDDVAGQAAYASQQNPQWMEVAVGW
;
A
#
# COMPACT_ATOMS: atom_id res chain seq x y z
N MET A 1 -57.42 11.87 -87.75
CA MET A 1 -58.85 11.86 -88.12
C MET A 1 -59.65 11.58 -86.86
N SER A 2 -60.62 12.44 -86.56
CA SER A 2 -61.54 12.33 -85.42
C SER A 2 -62.49 11.14 -85.62
N GLY A 3 -62.93 10.50 -84.55
CA GLY A 3 -63.88 9.39 -84.61
C GLY A 3 -64.39 8.97 -83.25
N SER A 4 -65.42 9.69 -82.78
CA SER A 4 -66.20 9.44 -81.56
C SER A 4 -66.86 8.06 -81.50
N THR A 5 -66.97 7.52 -80.29
CA THR A 5 -68.19 6.81 -79.84
C THR A 5 -68.46 7.14 -78.36
N SER A 6 -69.66 7.65 -78.10
CA SER A 6 -70.23 7.97 -76.79
C SER A 6 -71.16 6.81 -76.31
N PRO A 7 -72.07 6.98 -75.33
CA PRO A 7 -71.95 6.56 -73.93
C PRO A 7 -73.16 5.71 -73.45
N LEU A 8 -73.32 5.48 -72.12
CA LEU A 8 -74.56 5.29 -71.31
C LEU A 8 -74.25 4.32 -70.14
N VAL A 9 -74.10 4.73 -68.87
CA VAL A 9 -75.02 5.35 -67.89
C VAL A 9 -76.17 4.44 -67.43
N ARG A 10 -76.12 3.97 -66.17
CA ARG A 10 -77.08 4.34 -65.09
C ARG A 10 -76.74 3.73 -63.71
N GLN A 11 -76.73 4.63 -62.71
CA GLN A 11 -77.30 4.60 -61.33
C GLN A 11 -76.92 3.42 -60.40
N GLY A 12 -76.29 3.57 -59.23
CA GLY A 12 -76.49 4.52 -58.11
C GLY A 12 -77.67 4.07 -57.23
N PRO A 13 -77.70 4.16 -55.87
CA PRO A 13 -76.91 4.97 -54.91
C PRO A 13 -76.27 4.11 -53.78
N GLY A 14 -75.26 4.51 -53.01
CA GLY A 14 -75.04 5.78 -52.34
C GLY A 14 -75.41 5.63 -50.87
N ARG A 15 -74.44 5.81 -49.96
CA ARG A 15 -74.58 6.69 -48.79
C ARG A 15 -73.25 6.90 -48.05
N HIS A 16 -72.93 8.19 -47.98
CA HIS A 16 -72.17 8.95 -46.97
C HIS A 16 -70.73 8.52 -46.65
N ARG A 17 -69.74 9.27 -47.15
CA ARG A 17 -69.27 10.59 -46.66
C ARG A 17 -68.67 10.52 -45.26
N GLY A 18 -67.36 10.66 -45.21
CA GLY A 18 -66.60 11.01 -44.01
C GLY A 18 -65.13 11.14 -44.34
N ARG A 19 -64.74 12.30 -44.87
CA ARG A 19 -63.33 12.70 -45.05
C ARG A 19 -62.58 12.53 -43.72
N GLN A 20 -61.44 11.85 -43.71
CA GLN A 20 -60.30 12.28 -42.90
C GLN A 20 -58.97 11.91 -43.59
N PRO A 21 -57.99 12.83 -43.68
CA PRO A 21 -56.74 12.64 -44.40
C PRO A 21 -55.69 11.99 -43.48
N TYR A 22 -55.74 10.68 -43.28
CA TYR A 22 -54.83 10.02 -42.31
C TYR A 22 -54.13 8.76 -42.83
N LEU A 23 -54.00 8.56 -44.14
CA LEU A 23 -53.34 7.35 -44.68
C LEU A 23 -52.04 7.59 -45.44
N VAL A 24 -51.63 8.84 -45.64
CA VAL A 24 -50.29 9.15 -46.17
C VAL A 24 -49.36 9.76 -45.10
N LEU A 25 -49.92 10.28 -44.00
CA LEU A 25 -49.11 10.71 -42.85
C LEU A 25 -48.70 9.55 -41.91
N VAL A 26 -49.36 8.39 -41.99
CA VAL A 26 -49.00 7.20 -41.18
C VAL A 26 -47.81 6.43 -41.78
N ALA A 27 -47.58 6.51 -43.09
CA ALA A 27 -46.43 5.86 -43.71
C ALA A 27 -45.10 6.62 -43.51
N LEU A 28 -45.14 7.95 -43.27
CA LEU A 28 -43.94 8.76 -43.02
C LEU A 28 -43.61 8.92 -41.51
N LEU A 29 -44.58 8.71 -40.61
CA LEU A 29 -44.31 8.53 -39.18
C LEU A 29 -43.80 7.12 -38.83
N ALA A 30 -44.08 6.10 -39.66
CA ALA A 30 -43.52 4.76 -39.48
C ALA A 30 -42.03 4.64 -39.88
N LEU A 31 -41.50 5.55 -40.69
CA LEU A 31 -40.07 5.63 -41.03
C LEU A 31 -39.26 6.60 -40.14
N LEU A 32 -39.93 7.43 -39.33
CA LEU A 32 -39.31 8.29 -38.30
C LEU A 32 -39.52 7.79 -36.86
N ALA A 33 -40.34 6.75 -36.66
CA ALA A 33 -40.41 5.98 -35.41
C ALA A 33 -39.52 4.72 -35.41
N GLY A 34 -38.84 4.41 -36.51
CA GLY A 34 -37.86 3.32 -36.62
C GLY A 34 -36.41 3.73 -36.35
N LEU A 35 -36.16 4.99 -35.97
CA LEU A 35 -34.83 5.54 -35.67
C LEU A 35 -34.66 5.97 -34.20
N VAL A 36 -35.49 5.44 -33.30
CA VAL A 36 -35.36 5.57 -31.84
C VAL A 36 -35.78 4.22 -31.24
N LEU A 37 -34.92 3.61 -30.42
CA LEU A 37 -34.99 2.24 -29.88
C LEU A 37 -34.39 1.11 -30.74
N VAL A 38 -33.15 1.32 -31.19
CA VAL A 38 -32.12 0.30 -30.91
C VAL A 38 -31.20 0.92 -29.86
N VAL A 39 -31.71 1.05 -28.62
CA VAL A 39 -30.82 0.92 -27.48
C VAL A 39 -30.40 -0.53 -27.54
N THR A 40 -29.26 -0.78 -28.18
CA THR A 40 -28.56 -2.03 -27.96
C THR A 40 -28.49 -2.19 -26.45
N SER A 41 -29.09 -3.24 -25.92
CA SER A 41 -28.74 -3.78 -24.61
C SER A 41 -27.30 -4.30 -24.70
N GLN A 42 -26.34 -3.41 -24.99
CA GLN A 42 -24.98 -3.61 -24.56
C GLN A 42 -25.05 -3.43 -23.06
N SER A 43 -25.16 -4.55 -22.35
CA SER A 43 -24.61 -4.62 -21.01
C SER A 43 -23.28 -3.88 -21.06
N PRO A 44 -23.00 -2.91 -20.18
CA PRO A 44 -21.69 -2.29 -20.15
C PRO A 44 -20.69 -3.44 -20.11
N ALA A 45 -19.72 -3.43 -21.02
CA ALA A 45 -18.61 -4.35 -20.95
C ALA A 45 -17.94 -4.13 -19.59
N ARG A 46 -18.32 -4.94 -18.59
CA ARG A 46 -17.57 -5.00 -17.34
C ARG A 46 -16.19 -5.47 -17.77
N ALA A 47 -15.15 -4.68 -17.51
CA ALA A 47 -13.79 -5.20 -17.55
C ALA A 47 -13.80 -6.55 -16.83
N ALA A 48 -13.22 -7.59 -17.46
CA ALA A 48 -13.08 -8.89 -16.80
C ALA A 48 -12.40 -8.64 -15.44
N GLY A 49 -12.99 -9.15 -14.36
CA GLY A 49 -12.41 -8.95 -13.02
C GLY A 49 -10.97 -9.42 -13.00
N THR A 50 -10.12 -8.82 -12.16
CA THR A 50 -8.71 -9.21 -12.07
C THR A 50 -8.59 -10.58 -11.43
N LEU A 51 -7.72 -11.46 -11.97
CA LEU A 51 -7.41 -12.75 -11.37
C LEU A 51 -6.60 -12.57 -10.08
N LEU A 52 -7.17 -12.95 -8.94
CA LEU A 52 -6.63 -12.76 -7.60
C LEU A 52 -5.89 -13.98 -7.05
N SER A 53 -6.27 -15.19 -7.48
CA SER A 53 -5.79 -16.44 -6.86
C SER A 53 -4.48 -16.97 -7.45
N GLN A 54 -4.05 -16.50 -8.63
CA GLN A 54 -2.91 -17.08 -9.33
C GLN A 54 -1.60 -16.88 -8.54
N GLY A 55 -0.85 -17.97 -8.36
CA GLY A 55 0.41 -18.01 -7.61
C GLY A 55 0.24 -17.79 -6.10
N LYS A 56 -0.98 -17.74 -5.57
CA LYS A 56 -1.24 -17.50 -4.15
C LYS A 56 -1.10 -18.79 -3.32
N PRO A 57 -0.77 -18.69 -2.01
CA PRO A 57 -0.74 -19.86 -1.13
C PRO A 57 -2.10 -20.56 -1.10
N ALA A 58 -2.09 -21.87 -1.32
CA ALA A 58 -3.28 -22.71 -1.27
C ALA A 58 -3.08 -23.89 -0.30
N THR A 59 -4.13 -24.20 0.46
CA THR A 59 -4.20 -25.37 1.34
C THR A 59 -5.47 -26.16 1.07
N ALA A 60 -5.50 -27.43 1.45
CA ALA A 60 -6.65 -28.29 1.25
C ALA A 60 -6.88 -29.20 2.46
N SER A 61 -8.08 -29.75 2.57
CA SER A 61 -8.42 -30.74 3.60
C SER A 61 -7.62 -32.04 3.47
N SER A 62 -7.22 -32.39 2.24
CA SER A 62 -6.35 -33.53 1.95
C SER A 62 -5.73 -33.40 0.56
N THR A 63 -4.78 -34.28 0.27
CA THR A 63 -4.23 -34.51 -1.07
C THR A 63 -4.23 -36.01 -1.36
N GLU A 64 -4.48 -36.40 -2.61
CA GLU A 64 -4.41 -37.80 -3.05
C GLU A 64 -2.99 -38.35 -2.92
N ASN A 65 -2.00 -37.56 -3.34
CA ASN A 65 -0.57 -37.84 -3.18
C ASN A 65 0.26 -36.55 -3.37
N ALA A 66 1.58 -36.65 -3.23
CA ALA A 66 2.51 -35.51 -3.34
C ALA A 66 2.52 -34.83 -4.73
N GLY A 67 2.10 -35.53 -5.78
CA GLY A 67 2.04 -35.00 -7.15
C GLY A 67 0.76 -34.20 -7.47
N THR A 68 -0.20 -34.13 -6.54
CA THR A 68 -1.46 -33.38 -6.73
C THR A 68 -1.72 -32.38 -5.59
N PRO A 69 -0.77 -31.46 -5.32
CA PRO A 69 -0.87 -30.52 -4.20
C PRO A 69 -1.95 -29.45 -4.42
N ALA A 70 -2.38 -28.78 -3.35
CA ALA A 70 -3.35 -27.68 -3.44
C ALA A 70 -2.84 -26.51 -4.31
N SER A 71 -1.53 -26.26 -4.30
CA SER A 71 -0.89 -25.22 -5.13
C SER A 71 -1.07 -25.44 -6.63
N ALA A 72 -1.25 -26.70 -7.06
CA ALA A 72 -1.41 -27.04 -8.47
C ALA A 72 -2.78 -26.65 -9.05
N ALA A 73 -3.72 -26.17 -8.23
CA ALA A 73 -4.98 -25.61 -8.71
C ALA A 73 -4.94 -24.07 -8.83
N VAL A 74 -3.80 -23.42 -8.59
CA VAL A 74 -3.67 -21.96 -8.66
C VAL A 74 -2.38 -21.51 -9.35
N ASP A 75 -1.67 -22.42 -10.02
CA ASP A 75 -0.39 -22.14 -10.65
C ASP A 75 -0.54 -21.58 -12.08
N GLY A 76 -1.75 -21.61 -12.65
CA GLY A 76 -2.03 -21.17 -14.01
C GLY A 76 -1.70 -22.22 -15.08
N ASN A 77 -1.35 -23.43 -14.67
CA ASN A 77 -0.97 -24.51 -15.57
C ASN A 77 -2.09 -25.57 -15.60
N THR A 78 -2.87 -25.57 -16.67
CA THR A 78 -3.97 -26.54 -16.87
C THR A 78 -3.51 -28.00 -17.09
N GLY A 79 -2.21 -28.29 -16.99
CA GLY A 79 -1.64 -29.65 -17.00
C GLY A 79 -1.32 -30.21 -15.60
N THR A 80 -1.40 -29.39 -14.55
CA THR A 80 -1.21 -29.77 -13.14
C THR A 80 -2.53 -29.63 -12.38
N ARG A 81 -2.74 -30.41 -11.31
CA ARG A 81 -4.01 -30.38 -10.58
C ARG A 81 -3.87 -30.67 -9.10
N TRP A 82 -4.79 -30.11 -8.31
CA TRP A 82 -5.10 -30.65 -6.99
C TRP A 82 -6.02 -31.87 -7.11
N SER A 83 -5.85 -32.83 -6.20
CA SER A 83 -6.75 -33.98 -6.03
C SER A 83 -6.88 -34.30 -4.55
N SER A 84 -8.10 -34.51 -4.06
CA SER A 84 -8.38 -34.85 -2.66
C SER A 84 -8.38 -36.36 -2.42
N ALA A 85 -8.40 -36.77 -1.14
CA ALA A 85 -8.83 -38.10 -0.76
C ALA A 85 -10.28 -38.37 -1.23
N ALA A 86 -10.61 -39.65 -1.43
CA ALA A 86 -11.93 -40.10 -1.86
C ALA A 86 -12.98 -40.09 -0.73
N ALA A 87 -13.23 -38.92 -0.15
CA ALA A 87 -14.18 -38.71 0.96
C ALA A 87 -14.99 -37.41 0.79
N ASP A 88 -16.11 -37.32 1.49
CA ASP A 88 -16.97 -36.13 1.56
C ASP A 88 -17.12 -35.68 3.03
N PRO A 89 -17.05 -34.38 3.35
CA PRO A 89 -16.70 -33.26 2.48
C PRO A 89 -15.18 -33.10 2.30
N GLN A 90 -14.76 -32.35 1.28
CA GLN A 90 -13.37 -31.88 1.12
C GLN A 90 -13.35 -30.43 0.66
N TRP A 91 -12.23 -29.74 0.86
CA TRP A 91 -12.08 -28.35 0.46
C TRP A 91 -10.68 -28.04 -0.02
N LEU A 92 -10.61 -27.02 -0.89
CA LEU A 92 -9.38 -26.33 -1.26
C LEU A 92 -9.60 -24.84 -1.04
N GLN A 93 -8.69 -24.20 -0.33
CA GLN A 93 -8.72 -22.77 -0.04
C GLN A 93 -7.49 -22.07 -0.60
N VAL A 94 -7.65 -20.79 -0.90
CA VAL A 94 -6.59 -19.87 -1.34
C VAL A 94 -6.54 -18.69 -0.38
N ASP A 95 -5.35 -18.33 0.08
CA ASP A 95 -5.08 -17.09 0.80
C ASP A 95 -4.69 -15.99 -0.20
N LEU A 96 -5.58 -15.01 -0.41
CA LEU A 96 -5.35 -13.92 -1.35
C LEU A 96 -4.28 -12.92 -0.84
N GLY A 97 -3.87 -13.03 0.43
CA GLY A 97 -2.88 -12.18 1.10
C GLY A 97 -3.50 -11.01 1.87
N SER A 98 -4.67 -10.54 1.46
CA SER A 98 -5.44 -9.46 2.10
C SER A 98 -6.93 -9.61 1.75
N SER A 99 -7.83 -8.90 2.44
CA SER A 99 -9.26 -8.98 2.13
C SER A 99 -9.56 -8.35 0.78
N GLN A 100 -10.10 -9.14 -0.15
CA GLN A 100 -10.44 -8.71 -1.51
C GLN A 100 -11.95 -8.75 -1.73
N THR A 101 -12.47 -7.87 -2.59
CA THR A 101 -13.83 -8.00 -3.12
C THR A 101 -13.84 -8.96 -4.29
N ILE A 102 -14.69 -9.99 -4.23
CA ILE A 102 -14.72 -11.11 -5.16
C ILE A 102 -16.04 -11.03 -5.94
N SER A 103 -15.93 -11.05 -7.27
CA SER A 103 -17.06 -10.93 -8.19
C SER A 103 -17.30 -12.18 -9.04
N GLN A 104 -16.29 -13.02 -9.20
CA GLN A 104 -16.38 -14.22 -10.02
C GLN A 104 -15.43 -15.31 -9.54
N VAL A 105 -15.83 -16.57 -9.71
CA VAL A 105 -14.96 -17.74 -9.55
C VAL A 105 -15.06 -18.60 -10.80
N THR A 106 -13.94 -19.01 -11.37
CA THR A 106 -13.87 -20.02 -12.42
C THR A 106 -13.21 -21.28 -11.86
N LEU A 107 -13.92 -22.39 -11.95
CA LEU A 107 -13.44 -23.72 -11.57
C LEU A 107 -13.19 -24.52 -12.86
N ASN A 108 -11.99 -25.06 -13.04
CA ASN A 108 -11.69 -26.00 -14.10
C ASN A 108 -11.52 -27.39 -13.47
N TRP A 109 -12.59 -28.18 -13.46
CA TRP A 109 -12.58 -29.51 -12.89
C TRP A 109 -11.94 -30.54 -13.82
N GLU A 110 -11.33 -31.56 -13.21
CA GLU A 110 -11.05 -32.84 -13.87
C GLU A 110 -12.36 -33.66 -14.01
N ALA A 111 -12.31 -34.85 -14.62
CA ALA A 111 -13.44 -35.78 -14.66
C ALA A 111 -13.98 -36.13 -13.25
N ALA A 112 -13.15 -36.11 -12.21
CA ALA A 112 -13.55 -36.26 -10.82
C ALA A 112 -13.89 -34.89 -10.18
N TYR A 113 -15.16 -34.48 -10.27
CA TYR A 113 -15.61 -33.15 -9.85
C TYR A 113 -16.63 -33.16 -8.70
N ALA A 114 -16.94 -31.98 -8.16
CA ALA A 114 -17.99 -31.81 -7.16
C ALA A 114 -19.38 -31.67 -7.78
N LYS A 115 -20.29 -32.61 -7.48
CA LYS A 115 -21.71 -32.49 -7.85
C LYS A 115 -22.44 -31.51 -6.92
N ALA A 116 -22.14 -31.53 -5.63
CA ALA A 116 -22.60 -30.50 -4.69
C ALA A 116 -21.42 -29.80 -4.05
N PHE A 117 -21.44 -28.46 -4.05
CA PHE A 117 -20.39 -27.65 -3.44
C PHE A 117 -20.85 -26.23 -3.11
N LYS A 118 -20.03 -25.55 -2.32
CA LYS A 118 -20.15 -24.13 -2.00
C LYS A 118 -18.88 -23.38 -2.37
N ILE A 119 -19.02 -22.09 -2.69
CA ILE A 119 -17.90 -21.14 -2.61
C ILE A 119 -18.09 -20.33 -1.35
N GLN A 120 -17.03 -20.21 -0.56
CA GLN A 120 -17.05 -19.49 0.70
C GLN A 120 -15.91 -18.49 0.81
N THR A 121 -16.16 -17.37 1.47
CA THR A 121 -15.14 -16.37 1.81
C THR A 121 -14.93 -16.31 3.31
N SER A 122 -13.74 -15.88 3.73
CA SER A 122 -13.39 -15.68 5.13
C SER A 122 -12.35 -14.58 5.30
N ALA A 123 -12.44 -13.81 6.39
CA ALA A 123 -11.41 -12.84 6.76
C ALA A 123 -10.20 -13.51 7.44
N ASN A 124 -10.40 -14.66 8.09
CA ASN A 124 -9.43 -15.26 9.02
C ASN A 124 -9.14 -16.75 8.77
N GLY A 125 -9.78 -17.36 7.76
CA GLY A 125 -9.59 -18.76 7.39
C GLY A 125 -10.34 -19.77 8.27
N THR A 126 -11.06 -19.33 9.30
CA THR A 126 -11.76 -20.20 10.26
C THR A 126 -13.28 -19.98 10.27
N ALA A 127 -13.74 -18.73 10.16
CA ALA A 127 -15.16 -18.39 10.05
C ALA A 127 -15.52 -18.12 8.59
N TRP A 128 -16.50 -18.86 8.04
CA TRP A 128 -16.79 -18.88 6.61
C TRP A 128 -18.21 -18.40 6.29
N THR A 129 -18.33 -17.61 5.23
CA THR A 129 -19.60 -17.13 4.68
C THR A 129 -19.82 -17.72 3.29
N ASP A 130 -21.00 -18.30 3.04
CA ASP A 130 -21.37 -18.84 1.74
C ASP A 130 -21.67 -17.70 0.76
N VAL A 131 -20.97 -17.67 -0.38
CA VAL A 131 -21.20 -16.69 -1.46
C VAL A 131 -21.75 -17.37 -2.73
N TYR A 132 -21.75 -18.70 -2.78
CA TYR A 132 -22.39 -19.53 -3.80
C TYR A 132 -22.66 -20.94 -3.26
N SER A 133 -23.73 -21.58 -3.74
CA SER A 133 -23.98 -23.01 -3.49
C SER A 133 -24.69 -23.68 -4.66
N THR A 134 -24.40 -24.97 -4.88
CA THR A 134 -25.10 -25.80 -5.86
C THR A 134 -25.12 -27.27 -5.43
N THR A 135 -26.12 -28.01 -5.90
CA THR A 135 -26.24 -29.49 -5.75
C THR A 135 -26.21 -30.23 -7.09
N THR A 136 -26.09 -29.49 -8.19
CA THR A 136 -26.17 -29.99 -9.57
C THR A 136 -24.99 -29.52 -10.41
N GLY A 137 -23.80 -29.44 -9.81
CA GLY A 137 -22.54 -29.17 -10.50
C GLY A 137 -22.35 -30.10 -11.71
N THR A 138 -21.80 -29.54 -12.79
CA THR A 138 -21.68 -30.21 -14.10
C THR A 138 -20.27 -30.72 -14.40
N GLY A 139 -19.28 -30.38 -13.58
CA GLY A 139 -17.87 -30.60 -13.89
C GLY A 139 -17.37 -29.69 -15.02
N GLY A 140 -16.20 -30.00 -15.58
CA GLY A 140 -15.54 -29.19 -16.60
C GLY A 140 -15.24 -27.76 -16.14
N VAL A 141 -15.19 -26.81 -17.07
CA VAL A 141 -15.01 -25.38 -16.75
C VAL A 141 -16.35 -24.77 -16.36
N GLN A 142 -16.44 -24.29 -15.12
CA GLN A 142 -17.61 -23.59 -14.58
C GLN A 142 -17.22 -22.17 -14.18
N THR A 143 -17.89 -21.17 -14.76
CA THR A 143 -17.73 -19.76 -14.35
C THR A 143 -18.95 -19.34 -13.54
N LEU A 144 -18.71 -18.88 -12.32
CA LEU A 144 -19.70 -18.60 -11.31
C LEU A 144 -19.64 -17.11 -10.96
N ALA A 145 -20.75 -16.39 -11.12
CA ALA A 145 -20.88 -15.06 -10.55
C ALA A 145 -21.08 -15.20 -9.04
N VAL A 146 -20.27 -14.48 -8.26
CA VAL A 146 -20.34 -14.47 -6.79
C VAL A 146 -20.30 -13.03 -6.30
N ASN A 147 -20.74 -12.80 -5.06
CA ASN A 147 -20.62 -11.50 -4.42
C ASN A 147 -20.22 -11.71 -2.96
N GLY A 148 -19.03 -11.26 -2.61
CA GLY A 148 -18.57 -11.24 -1.23
C GLY A 148 -17.16 -10.68 -1.11
N SER A 149 -16.71 -10.51 0.13
CA SER A 149 -15.36 -10.07 0.44
C SER A 149 -14.70 -11.03 1.42
N GLY A 150 -13.37 -11.16 1.34
CA GLY A 150 -12.58 -11.95 2.27
C GLY A 150 -11.13 -12.09 1.84
N ARG A 151 -10.26 -12.45 2.79
CA ARG A 151 -8.85 -12.77 2.52
C ARG A 151 -8.70 -14.19 2.00
N TYR A 152 -9.50 -15.11 2.52
CA TYR A 152 -9.50 -16.50 2.12
C TYR A 152 -10.74 -16.80 1.29
N VAL A 153 -10.56 -17.60 0.26
CA VAL A 153 -11.66 -18.12 -0.56
C VAL A 153 -11.48 -19.62 -0.69
N ARG A 154 -12.55 -20.40 -0.51
CA ARG A 154 -12.50 -21.84 -0.70
C ARG A 154 -13.63 -22.37 -1.52
N VAL A 155 -13.35 -23.46 -2.24
CA VAL A 155 -14.36 -24.40 -2.72
C VAL A 155 -14.54 -25.46 -1.64
N TYR A 156 -15.78 -25.69 -1.24
CA TYR A 156 -16.18 -26.67 -0.22
C TYR A 156 -17.10 -27.71 -0.86
N GLY A 157 -16.51 -28.83 -1.31
CA GLY A 157 -17.22 -29.94 -1.93
C GLY A 157 -17.93 -30.80 -0.89
N THR A 158 -19.22 -31.03 -1.08
CA THR A 158 -20.07 -31.79 -0.16
C THR A 158 -20.56 -33.11 -0.73
N VAL A 159 -20.62 -33.26 -2.06
CA VAL A 159 -20.94 -34.54 -2.73
C VAL A 159 -20.11 -34.68 -4.00
N ARG A 160 -19.36 -35.79 -4.12
CA ARG A 160 -18.59 -36.14 -5.32
C ARG A 160 -19.48 -36.65 -6.45
N ALA A 161 -19.09 -36.36 -7.69
CA ALA A 161 -19.77 -36.89 -8.88
C ALA A 161 -19.34 -38.32 -9.25
N THR A 162 -18.18 -38.76 -8.76
CA THR A 162 -17.59 -40.07 -9.04
C THR A 162 -17.15 -40.75 -7.74
N ALA A 163 -16.61 -41.97 -7.82
CA ALA A 163 -16.04 -42.66 -6.65
C ALA A 163 -14.69 -42.07 -6.19
N TYR A 164 -14.03 -41.29 -7.04
CA TYR A 164 -12.73 -40.66 -6.78
C TYR A 164 -12.87 -39.38 -5.95
N GLY A 165 -11.76 -38.81 -5.46
CA GLY A 165 -11.72 -37.51 -4.79
C GLY A 165 -12.09 -36.35 -5.71
N TYR A 166 -12.23 -35.15 -5.14
CA TYR A 166 -12.41 -33.93 -5.94
C TYR A 166 -11.09 -33.53 -6.59
N SER A 167 -11.11 -33.14 -7.87
CA SER A 167 -9.90 -32.73 -8.58
C SER A 167 -10.10 -31.51 -9.47
N LEU A 168 -9.22 -30.53 -9.33
CA LEU A 168 -9.25 -29.23 -10.01
C LEU A 168 -7.94 -28.99 -10.73
N TRP A 169 -8.01 -28.76 -12.03
CA TRP A 169 -6.92 -28.19 -12.82
C TRP A 169 -6.67 -26.73 -12.40
N GLU A 170 -7.73 -25.93 -12.23
CA GLU A 170 -7.61 -24.52 -11.85
C GLU A 170 -8.77 -24.05 -10.96
N PHE A 171 -8.46 -23.21 -9.98
CA PHE A 171 -9.36 -22.48 -9.09
C PHE A 171 -9.03 -20.99 -9.17
N GLN A 172 -9.71 -20.33 -10.09
CA GLN A 172 -9.48 -18.93 -10.43
C GLN A 172 -10.51 -18.05 -9.71
N VAL A 173 -10.04 -17.15 -8.86
CA VAL A 173 -10.87 -16.19 -8.14
C VAL A 173 -10.65 -14.82 -8.76
N TYR A 174 -11.72 -14.15 -9.17
CA TYR A 174 -11.67 -12.85 -9.82
C TYR A 174 -12.42 -11.78 -9.00
N GLY A 175 -11.91 -10.55 -9.02
CA GLY A 175 -12.46 -9.45 -8.23
C GLY A 175 -12.11 -8.06 -8.75
N ALA A 176 -12.56 -7.02 -8.02
CA ALA A 176 -12.32 -5.61 -8.36
C ALA A 176 -11.03 -5.02 -7.74
N GLY A 177 -10.17 -5.86 -7.14
CA GLY A 177 -8.81 -5.48 -6.74
C GLY A 177 -7.81 -6.10 -7.71
N GLY A 178 -6.80 -5.36 -8.17
CA GLY A 178 -5.61 -5.99 -8.76
C GLY A 178 -4.87 -6.82 -7.70
N PRO A 179 -3.91 -7.69 -8.07
CA PRO A 179 -3.05 -8.30 -7.07
C PRO A 179 -2.34 -7.19 -6.29
N THR A 180 -2.62 -7.02 -4.99
CA THR A 180 -1.57 -6.53 -4.11
C THR A 180 -0.49 -7.63 -4.18
N GLN A 181 0.63 -7.31 -4.84
CA GLN A 181 1.89 -8.02 -4.71
C GLN A 181 2.08 -8.36 -3.22
N PRO A 182 2.48 -9.59 -2.83
CA PRO A 182 2.92 -9.81 -1.45
C PRO A 182 3.90 -8.67 -1.13
N ALA A 183 3.69 -7.96 -0.02
CA ALA A 183 4.63 -6.91 0.39
C ALA A 183 6.04 -7.51 0.27
N ALA A 184 6.89 -6.87 -0.54
CA ALA A 184 8.23 -7.39 -0.79
C ALA A 184 8.90 -7.68 0.56
N CYS A 185 9.66 -8.78 0.62
CA CYS A 185 10.32 -9.13 1.85
C CYS A 185 11.22 -7.95 2.27
N GLY A 186 11.01 -7.44 3.49
CA GLY A 186 11.74 -6.28 3.97
C GLY A 186 13.24 -6.53 4.00
N THR A 187 14.06 -5.52 3.78
CA THR A 187 15.52 -5.65 3.79
C THR A 187 16.11 -5.46 5.18
N ALA A 188 15.31 -5.14 6.19
CA ALA A 188 15.81 -4.91 7.53
C ALA A 188 15.84 -6.14 8.40
N ASN A 189 16.97 -6.29 9.11
CA ASN A 189 17.15 -7.32 10.10
C ASN A 189 16.30 -7.03 11.35
N THR A 190 15.13 -7.64 11.41
CA THR A 190 14.19 -7.59 12.53
C THR A 190 14.77 -8.25 13.80
N ALA A 191 15.74 -9.16 13.65
CA ALA A 191 16.42 -9.78 14.78
C ALA A 191 17.51 -8.90 15.40
N GLN A 192 17.95 -7.82 14.72
CA GLN A 192 19.05 -6.99 15.20
C GLN A 192 18.72 -6.35 16.56
N GLY A 193 19.63 -6.50 17.52
CA GLY A 193 19.52 -6.00 18.88
C GLY A 193 18.45 -6.68 19.73
N LYS A 194 17.78 -7.74 19.23
CA LYS A 194 16.76 -8.48 19.97
C LYS A 194 17.39 -9.44 20.98
N THR A 195 16.59 -9.86 21.96
CA THR A 195 17.01 -10.87 22.93
C THR A 195 17.21 -12.21 22.23
N ALA A 196 18.44 -12.71 22.26
CA ALA A 196 18.80 -14.03 21.76
C ALA A 196 19.20 -14.98 22.90
N THR A 197 18.79 -16.24 22.79
CA THR A 197 19.19 -17.34 23.67
C THR A 197 19.67 -18.52 22.85
N ALA A 198 20.46 -19.40 23.45
CA ALA A 198 20.96 -20.59 22.77
C ALA A 198 20.94 -21.80 23.70
N SER A 199 20.90 -22.97 23.09
CA SER A 199 21.10 -24.28 23.74
C SER A 199 22.38 -24.37 24.58
N SER A 200 23.47 -23.78 24.09
CA SER A 200 24.75 -23.69 24.78
C SER A 200 25.60 -22.55 24.22
N VAL A 201 26.70 -22.25 24.91
CA VAL A 201 27.77 -21.36 24.44
C VAL A 201 29.11 -22.04 24.66
N GLU A 202 30.05 -21.91 23.71
CA GLU A 202 31.41 -22.46 23.83
C GLU A 202 32.15 -21.83 25.01
N ASN A 203 32.05 -20.50 25.14
CA ASN A 203 32.59 -19.73 26.25
C ASN A 203 31.89 -18.35 26.34
N ALA A 204 32.24 -17.54 27.35
CA ALA A 204 31.63 -16.24 27.61
C ALA A 204 31.88 -15.19 26.50
N GLY A 205 32.89 -15.38 25.65
CA GLY A 205 33.23 -14.47 24.54
C GLY A 205 32.42 -14.70 23.27
N THR A 206 31.60 -15.76 23.20
CA THR A 206 30.78 -16.10 22.04
C THR A 206 29.29 -16.30 22.40
N PRO A 207 28.64 -15.30 23.03
CA PRO A 207 27.27 -15.41 23.51
C PRO A 207 26.26 -15.44 22.35
N ALA A 208 25.02 -15.90 22.61
CA ALA A 208 23.95 -15.89 21.62
C ALA A 208 23.64 -14.50 21.06
N SER A 209 23.76 -13.46 21.88
CA SER A 209 23.54 -12.06 21.49
C SER A 209 24.51 -11.57 20.42
N ALA A 210 25.69 -12.18 20.31
CA ALA A 210 26.72 -11.80 19.35
C ALA A 210 26.38 -12.21 17.91
N ALA A 211 25.35 -13.04 17.69
CA ALA A 211 24.86 -13.36 16.36
C ALA A 211 23.67 -12.48 15.92
N VAL A 212 23.28 -11.49 16.72
CA VAL A 212 22.17 -10.58 16.39
C VAL A 212 22.52 -9.12 16.69
N ASP A 213 23.80 -8.80 16.87
CA ASP A 213 24.25 -7.46 17.22
C ASP A 213 24.52 -6.58 15.98
N GLY A 214 24.47 -7.16 14.77
CA GLY A 214 24.77 -6.48 13.51
C GLY A 214 26.27 -6.28 13.26
N ASN A 215 27.14 -6.89 14.07
CA ASN A 215 28.59 -6.82 13.93
C ASN A 215 29.15 -8.17 13.42
N THR A 216 29.55 -8.21 12.16
CA THR A 216 30.12 -9.43 11.53
C THR A 216 31.52 -9.82 12.04
N GLY A 217 32.05 -9.14 13.07
CA GLY A 217 33.29 -9.49 13.77
C GLY A 217 33.08 -10.20 15.11
N THR A 218 31.84 -10.32 15.58
CA THR A 218 31.44 -11.05 16.80
C THR A 218 30.53 -12.22 16.43
N ARG A 219 30.52 -13.31 17.22
CA ARG A 219 29.76 -14.51 16.88
C ARG A 219 29.22 -15.25 18.08
N TRP A 220 28.13 -15.97 17.88
CA TRP A 220 27.76 -17.09 18.73
C TRP A 220 28.56 -18.34 18.35
N SER A 221 28.92 -19.16 19.34
CA SER A 221 29.51 -20.50 19.15
C SER A 221 28.93 -21.45 20.19
N SER A 222 28.55 -22.66 19.78
CA SER A 222 27.97 -23.67 20.66
C SER A 222 29.00 -24.60 21.31
N ALA A 223 28.56 -25.41 22.27
CA ALA A 223 29.27 -26.61 22.69
C ALA A 223 29.34 -27.65 21.56
N PHE A 224 30.26 -28.61 21.67
CA PHE A 224 30.57 -29.57 20.61
C PHE A 224 29.65 -30.80 20.70
N GLY A 225 28.46 -30.70 20.13
CA GLY A 225 27.46 -31.77 20.14
C GLY A 225 26.23 -31.37 19.33
N ASP A 226 25.45 -32.32 18.82
CA ASP A 226 24.26 -32.05 18.03
C ASP A 226 23.01 -32.61 18.75
N PRO A 227 21.83 -31.97 18.67
CA PRO A 227 21.58 -30.69 18.00
C PRO A 227 21.98 -29.48 18.87
N GLN A 228 22.22 -28.34 18.22
CA GLN A 228 22.32 -27.03 18.86
C GLN A 228 21.30 -26.09 18.24
N TRP A 229 20.86 -25.10 19.02
CA TRP A 229 19.96 -24.07 18.54
C TRP A 229 20.34 -22.70 19.07
N LEU A 230 20.04 -21.68 18.27
CA LEU A 230 20.01 -20.27 18.63
C LEU A 230 18.64 -19.71 18.27
N GLN A 231 18.02 -19.03 19.23
CA GLN A 231 16.66 -18.49 19.19
C GLN A 231 16.69 -16.98 19.39
N VAL A 232 15.75 -16.28 18.76
CA VAL A 232 15.51 -14.83 18.91
C VAL A 232 14.06 -14.57 19.29
N ASP A 233 13.81 -13.69 20.26
CA ASP A 233 12.50 -13.11 20.56
C ASP A 233 12.31 -11.81 19.77
N LEU A 234 11.45 -11.80 18.76
CA LEU A 234 11.21 -10.63 17.92
C LEU A 234 10.38 -9.54 18.64
N GLY A 235 9.79 -9.86 19.80
CA GLY A 235 8.98 -8.97 20.64
C GLY A 235 7.47 -9.09 20.40
N SER A 236 7.04 -9.46 19.19
CA SER A 236 5.65 -9.73 18.82
C SER A 236 5.59 -10.77 17.69
N SER A 237 4.40 -11.33 17.42
CA SER A 237 4.22 -12.27 16.31
C SER A 237 4.28 -11.52 14.97
N LEU A 238 5.24 -11.88 14.12
CA LEU A 238 5.51 -11.16 12.87
C LEU A 238 5.46 -12.09 11.64
N PRO A 239 5.04 -11.58 10.47
CA PRO A 239 5.09 -12.31 9.21
C PRO A 239 6.53 -12.32 8.66
N ILE A 240 7.21 -13.45 8.81
CA ILE A 240 8.59 -13.68 8.39
C ILE A 240 8.61 -14.17 6.94
N CYS A 241 9.47 -13.55 6.14
CA CYS A 241 9.61 -13.80 4.70
C CYS A 241 11.04 -14.15 4.29
N GLY A 242 12.03 -13.85 5.13
CA GLY A 242 13.43 -14.11 4.84
C GLY A 242 14.24 -14.37 6.09
N VAL A 243 15.33 -15.10 5.92
CA VAL A 243 16.34 -15.33 6.96
C VAL A 243 17.73 -15.22 6.33
N GLY A 244 18.61 -14.42 6.94
CA GLY A 244 20.03 -14.38 6.61
C GLY A 244 20.83 -15.15 7.65
N LEU A 245 21.78 -15.98 7.23
CA LEU A 245 22.73 -16.67 8.09
C LEU A 245 24.13 -16.37 7.61
N ASN A 246 24.99 -15.85 8.47
CA ASN A 246 26.42 -15.73 8.20
C ASN A 246 27.17 -16.71 9.09
N TRP A 247 27.43 -17.91 8.57
CA TRP A 247 28.13 -18.96 9.31
C TRP A 247 29.63 -18.68 9.42
N GLU A 248 30.23 -19.14 10.52
CA GLU A 248 31.67 -19.30 10.64
C GLU A 248 32.14 -20.60 9.94
N ALA A 249 33.44 -20.89 9.95
CA ALA A 249 33.99 -22.13 9.39
C ALA A 249 33.37 -23.39 10.02
N ALA A 250 32.99 -23.33 11.30
CA ALA A 250 32.24 -24.36 12.00
C ALA A 250 30.73 -24.11 11.88
N TYR A 251 30.12 -24.69 10.83
CA TYR A 251 28.71 -24.47 10.47
C TYR A 251 27.88 -25.77 10.51
N ALA A 252 26.56 -25.64 10.44
CA ALA A 252 25.64 -26.77 10.34
C ALA A 252 25.43 -27.21 8.88
N THR A 253 25.70 -28.49 8.56
CA THR A 253 25.29 -29.08 7.27
C THR A 253 23.81 -29.39 7.23
N ALA A 254 23.21 -29.76 8.38
CA ALA A 254 21.77 -29.95 8.50
C ALA A 254 21.18 -29.00 9.55
N TYR A 255 20.14 -28.27 9.19
CA TYR A 255 19.42 -27.39 10.11
C TYR A 255 17.98 -27.13 9.67
N GLN A 256 17.19 -26.60 10.60
CA GLN A 256 15.82 -26.14 10.40
C GLN A 256 15.68 -24.69 10.84
N ILE A 257 14.89 -23.90 10.11
CA ILE A 257 14.37 -22.61 10.61
C ILE A 257 12.96 -22.86 11.12
N GLN A 258 12.71 -22.46 12.36
CA GLN A 258 11.44 -22.74 13.02
C GLN A 258 10.88 -21.51 13.70
N VAL A 259 9.55 -21.41 13.77
CA VAL A 259 8.82 -20.31 14.41
C VAL A 259 7.80 -20.81 15.43
N THR A 260 7.50 -19.99 16.43
CA THR A 260 6.42 -20.19 17.41
C THR A 260 6.03 -18.86 18.06
N ASP A 261 4.81 -18.78 18.61
CA ASP A 261 4.42 -17.67 19.49
C ASP A 261 4.74 -17.92 20.96
N ASN A 262 5.06 -19.17 21.32
CA ASN A 262 5.41 -19.58 22.67
C ASN A 262 6.68 -20.45 22.65
N PRO A 263 7.81 -20.02 23.24
CA PRO A 263 9.08 -20.71 23.11
C PRO A 263 9.14 -22.04 23.87
N SER A 264 8.22 -22.26 24.82
CA SER A 264 8.02 -23.57 25.48
C SER A 264 6.98 -24.46 24.78
N GLY A 265 6.37 -23.98 23.70
CA GLY A 265 5.35 -24.70 22.92
C GLY A 265 5.90 -25.45 21.72
N THR A 266 4.99 -25.89 20.85
CA THR A 266 5.31 -26.58 19.59
C THR A 266 5.91 -25.61 18.57
N TRP A 267 7.00 -26.02 17.92
CA TRP A 267 7.67 -25.25 16.88
C TRP A 267 7.20 -25.68 15.49
N THR A 268 6.95 -24.70 14.62
CA THR A 268 6.61 -24.93 13.21
C THR A 268 7.87 -24.75 12.36
N THR A 269 8.22 -25.73 11.53
CA THR A 269 9.36 -25.63 10.61
C THR A 269 8.96 -24.90 9.34
N ILE A 270 9.68 -23.83 9.01
CA ILE A 270 9.42 -22.98 7.83
C ILE A 270 10.53 -23.07 6.77
N TYR A 271 11.64 -23.73 7.11
CA TYR A 271 12.70 -24.14 6.19
C TYR A 271 13.50 -25.30 6.78
N SER A 272 14.03 -26.19 5.95
CA SER A 272 14.95 -27.24 6.38
C SER A 272 15.94 -27.61 5.29
N THR A 273 17.16 -27.95 5.66
CA THR A 273 18.18 -28.51 4.77
C THR A 273 19.02 -29.55 5.48
N THR A 274 19.64 -30.46 4.73
CA THR A 274 20.59 -31.47 5.22
C THR A 274 21.96 -31.39 4.55
N THR A 275 22.14 -30.45 3.61
CA THR A 275 23.33 -30.35 2.74
C THR A 275 23.82 -28.90 2.60
N SER A 276 23.62 -28.09 3.64
CA SER A 276 24.16 -26.72 3.71
C SER A 276 25.68 -26.72 3.54
N ALA A 277 26.19 -25.74 2.80
CA ALA A 277 27.62 -25.53 2.57
C ALA A 277 28.25 -24.48 3.51
N GLY A 278 27.48 -23.96 4.48
CA GLY A 278 27.91 -22.87 5.36
C GLY A 278 27.98 -21.51 4.64
N GLY A 279 28.86 -20.63 5.12
CA GLY A 279 29.06 -19.28 4.59
C GLY A 279 27.86 -18.33 4.79
N VAL A 280 27.76 -17.30 3.95
CA VAL A 280 26.61 -16.38 3.92
C VAL A 280 25.47 -17.02 3.13
N GLN A 281 24.31 -17.12 3.74
CA GLN A 281 23.10 -17.74 3.17
C GLN A 281 21.91 -16.81 3.35
N ASN A 282 21.19 -16.57 2.25
CA ASN A 282 19.94 -15.84 2.25
C ASN A 282 18.82 -16.82 1.89
N LEU A 283 17.92 -17.05 2.83
CA LEU A 283 16.85 -18.02 2.74
C LEU A 283 15.53 -17.30 2.52
N ASN A 284 14.83 -17.66 1.45
CA ASN A 284 13.43 -17.27 1.26
C ASN A 284 12.56 -18.23 2.06
N VAL A 285 11.80 -17.71 3.02
CA VAL A 285 10.96 -18.51 3.92
C VAL A 285 9.57 -17.90 4.01
N THR A 286 8.61 -18.63 4.55
CA THR A 286 7.28 -18.05 4.83
C THR A 286 6.76 -18.64 6.12
N GLY A 287 6.52 -17.78 7.10
CA GLY A 287 6.04 -18.20 8.41
C GLY A 287 5.59 -17.01 9.26
N THR A 288 4.84 -17.29 10.31
CA THR A 288 4.46 -16.26 11.30
C THR A 288 4.80 -16.77 12.68
N GLY A 289 5.43 -15.92 13.49
CA GLY A 289 5.69 -16.24 14.89
C GLY A 289 6.45 -15.12 15.59
N ARG A 290 6.37 -15.11 16.93
CA ARG A 290 7.15 -14.20 17.78
C ARG A 290 8.59 -14.64 17.99
N TYR A 291 8.79 -15.94 18.12
CA TYR A 291 10.09 -16.54 18.30
C TYR A 291 10.49 -17.25 17.03
N ILE A 292 11.75 -17.08 16.63
CA ILE A 292 12.35 -17.79 15.53
C ILE A 292 13.67 -18.40 15.99
N ARG A 293 13.99 -19.60 15.51
CA ARG A 293 15.28 -20.25 15.80
C ARG A 293 15.86 -20.93 14.58
N VAL A 294 17.19 -20.97 14.54
CA VAL A 294 17.93 -21.97 13.79
C VAL A 294 18.16 -23.17 14.71
N ASN A 295 17.73 -24.34 14.28
CA ASN A 295 17.92 -25.62 14.96
C ASN A 295 18.89 -26.46 14.12
N ALA A 296 20.18 -26.38 14.44
CA ALA A 296 21.26 -27.12 13.81
C ALA A 296 21.24 -28.58 14.27
N THR A 297 20.97 -29.50 13.33
CA THR A 297 20.77 -30.92 13.60
C THR A 297 21.95 -31.80 13.22
N ALA A 298 22.88 -31.29 12.39
CA ALA A 298 24.16 -31.93 12.13
C ALA A 298 25.24 -30.90 11.77
N ARG A 299 26.37 -30.96 12.47
CA ARG A 299 27.53 -30.08 12.25
C ARG A 299 28.43 -30.52 11.10
N SER A 300 29.08 -29.56 10.45
CA SER A 300 30.04 -29.79 9.35
C SER A 300 31.43 -30.20 9.81
N THR A 301 31.78 -29.95 11.08
CA THR A 301 33.13 -30.15 11.61
C THR A 301 33.11 -30.90 12.94
N ALA A 302 34.28 -31.15 13.55
CA ALA A 302 34.34 -31.71 14.91
C ALA A 302 33.98 -30.67 16.00
N TYR A 303 33.96 -29.38 15.67
CA TYR A 303 33.64 -28.26 16.55
C TYR A 303 32.14 -27.98 16.60
N GLY A 304 31.69 -27.11 17.50
CA GLY A 304 30.28 -26.68 17.58
C GLY A 304 29.80 -25.90 16.35
N ASP A 305 28.53 -25.49 16.36
CA ASP A 305 27.97 -24.58 15.37
C ASP A 305 28.25 -23.13 15.75
N SER A 306 28.63 -22.30 14.76
CA SER A 306 28.99 -20.91 15.00
C SER A 306 28.47 -19.97 13.91
N LEU A 307 27.87 -18.86 14.34
CA LEU A 307 27.22 -17.85 13.50
C LEU A 307 27.73 -16.45 13.84
N TRP A 308 28.28 -15.77 12.83
CA TRP A 308 28.58 -14.34 12.89
C TRP A 308 27.30 -13.50 12.91
N GLU A 309 26.24 -13.91 12.20
CA GLU A 309 24.97 -13.19 12.20
C GLU A 309 23.79 -14.10 11.83
N PHE A 310 22.64 -13.90 12.50
CA PHE A 310 21.34 -14.48 12.25
C PHE A 310 20.30 -13.37 12.03
N GLN A 311 20.04 -13.10 10.76
CA GLN A 311 19.16 -12.04 10.32
C GLN A 311 17.75 -12.57 10.06
N VAL A 312 16.73 -11.79 10.41
CA VAL A 312 15.33 -12.14 10.18
C VAL A 312 14.64 -11.01 9.44
N PHE A 313 14.00 -11.32 8.34
CA PHE A 313 13.32 -10.36 7.47
C PHE A 313 11.81 -10.62 7.50
N THR A 314 11.03 -9.56 7.65
CA THR A 314 9.58 -9.62 7.73
C THR A 314 8.95 -8.87 6.56
N ASN A 315 7.74 -9.25 6.18
CA ASN A 315 6.99 -8.51 5.16
C ASN A 315 6.77 -7.09 5.68
N GLY A 316 7.33 -6.09 5.00
CA GLY A 316 7.33 -4.69 5.46
C GLY A 316 8.40 -4.33 6.50
N GLY A 317 9.42 -5.17 6.70
CA GLY A 317 10.54 -4.91 7.61
C GLY A 317 11.58 -3.95 7.01
N GLY A 318 11.40 -2.65 7.26
CA GLY A 318 12.45 -1.62 7.22
C GLY A 318 13.04 -1.38 8.63
N SER A 319 14.28 -0.90 8.71
CA SER A 319 15.18 -0.96 9.88
C SER A 319 14.63 -0.31 11.16
N THR A 320 14.64 -1.07 12.28
CA THR A 320 14.47 -0.52 13.62
C THR A 320 15.81 -0.54 14.36
N ASN A 321 16.50 0.60 14.43
CA ASN A 321 17.20 0.97 15.66
C ASN A 321 16.18 1.69 16.54
N GLY A 322 16.13 1.30 17.82
CA GLY A 322 15.05 1.59 18.75
C GLY A 322 14.49 3.01 18.69
N GLY A 323 13.20 3.09 18.42
CA GLY A 323 12.39 4.30 18.42
C GLY A 323 11.11 4.02 17.63
N THR A 324 9.97 4.39 18.21
CA THR A 324 8.64 4.40 17.56
C THR A 324 8.65 5.10 16.18
N THR A 325 7.64 4.78 15.34
CA THR A 325 7.16 5.46 14.08
C THR A 325 8.08 5.36 12.84
N GLY A 326 7.67 4.83 11.69
CA GLY A 326 6.91 5.51 10.62
C GLY A 326 7.75 5.54 9.31
N GLY A 327 7.14 5.66 8.13
CA GLY A 327 7.71 5.42 6.80
C GLY A 327 8.79 6.37 6.26
N THR A 328 9.97 5.84 5.91
CA THR A 328 11.16 6.59 5.45
C THR A 328 11.58 6.25 4.01
N THR A 329 10.78 5.45 3.31
CA THR A 329 11.12 4.89 1.99
C THR A 329 11.09 5.98 0.91
N THR A 330 12.26 6.24 0.31
CA THR A 330 12.35 7.07 -0.90
C THR A 330 11.71 6.32 -2.07
N PRO A 331 10.80 6.94 -2.85
CA PRO A 331 10.21 6.29 -4.00
C PRO A 331 11.27 5.83 -5.03
N PRO A 332 11.21 4.58 -5.53
CA PRO A 332 12.16 4.07 -6.51
C PRO A 332 11.92 4.71 -7.89
N ASP A 333 12.87 4.58 -8.82
CA ASP A 333 12.68 5.09 -10.19
C ASP A 333 11.42 4.54 -10.88
N SER A 334 11.04 3.29 -10.59
CA SER A 334 9.80 2.69 -11.12
C SER A 334 8.53 3.39 -10.62
N PHE A 335 8.59 4.07 -9.46
CA PHE A 335 7.50 4.92 -9.00
C PHE A 335 7.39 6.17 -9.86
N TRP A 336 8.47 6.74 -10.36
CA TRP A 336 8.42 7.96 -11.16
C TRP A 336 8.07 7.66 -12.63
N GLY A 337 8.60 6.56 -13.16
CA GLY A 337 8.40 6.14 -14.55
C GLY A 337 9.57 6.57 -15.44
N THR A 338 9.35 6.57 -16.75
CA THR A 338 10.36 7.11 -17.70
C THR A 338 10.28 8.62 -17.76
N THR A 339 11.44 9.24 -17.99
CA THR A 339 11.62 10.67 -18.24
C THR A 339 11.83 10.98 -19.72
N ASP A 340 11.94 9.95 -20.59
CA ASP A 340 12.20 10.10 -22.03
C ASP A 340 11.07 10.82 -22.78
N ASP A 341 9.87 10.85 -22.20
CA ASP A 341 8.66 11.46 -22.75
C ASP A 341 8.43 12.90 -22.27
N ILE A 342 9.26 13.42 -21.34
CA ILE A 342 9.15 14.79 -20.85
C ILE A 342 9.58 15.77 -21.97
N PRO A 343 8.68 16.66 -22.42
CA PRO A 343 9.03 17.67 -23.42
C PRO A 343 10.16 18.60 -22.95
N ALA A 344 10.91 19.15 -23.89
CA ALA A 344 11.84 20.23 -23.58
C ALA A 344 11.04 21.49 -23.21
N ALA A 345 11.35 22.09 -22.06
CA ALA A 345 10.73 23.33 -21.63
C ALA A 345 10.99 24.46 -22.63
N HIS A 346 9.97 25.29 -22.89
CA HIS A 346 10.11 26.53 -23.66
C HIS A 346 10.25 27.76 -22.76
N ASN A 347 9.77 27.67 -21.51
CA ASN A 347 9.97 28.67 -20.48
C ASN A 347 11.16 28.31 -19.58
N VAL A 348 10.93 27.96 -18.31
CA VAL A 348 12.01 27.68 -17.35
C VAL A 348 12.19 26.18 -17.11
N MET A 349 11.10 25.44 -16.89
CA MET A 349 11.16 24.00 -16.63
C MET A 349 9.84 23.33 -17.01
N GLU A 350 9.91 22.07 -17.41
CA GLU A 350 8.73 21.29 -17.74
C GLU A 350 8.24 20.53 -16.50
N LEU A 351 6.95 20.63 -16.19
CA LEU A 351 6.34 19.80 -15.14
C LEU A 351 5.62 18.61 -15.77
N LYS A 352 5.81 17.42 -15.20
CA LYS A 352 5.02 16.22 -15.50
C LYS A 352 4.19 15.87 -14.28
N ILE A 353 2.88 15.80 -14.43
CA ILE A 353 1.98 15.43 -13.34
C ILE A 353 1.70 13.93 -13.44
N LEU A 354 2.00 13.20 -12.37
CA LEU A 354 1.90 11.75 -12.29
C LEU A 354 0.72 11.33 -11.42
N ASN A 355 -0.17 10.52 -11.99
CA ASN A 355 -1.22 9.87 -11.22
C ASN A 355 -0.63 8.68 -10.43
N ARG A 356 -0.64 8.80 -9.11
CA ARG A 356 -0.23 7.74 -8.16
C ARG A 356 -1.34 7.41 -7.17
N THR A 357 -2.59 7.59 -7.60
CA THR A 357 -3.78 7.26 -6.80
C THR A 357 -4.09 5.77 -6.74
N ASN A 358 -3.15 4.91 -7.18
CA ASN A 358 -3.29 3.45 -7.18
C ASN A 358 -4.58 2.94 -7.86
N GLY A 359 -4.97 3.60 -8.96
CA GLY A 359 -6.14 3.25 -9.75
C GLY A 359 -7.48 3.71 -9.16
N GLN A 360 -7.48 4.46 -8.05
CA GLN A 360 -8.70 5.00 -7.46
C GLN A 360 -9.32 6.10 -8.31
N TYR A 361 -8.48 6.93 -8.94
CA TYR A 361 -8.92 7.96 -9.87
C TYR A 361 -8.22 7.75 -11.22
N PRO A 362 -8.96 7.69 -12.34
CA PRO A 362 -8.33 7.78 -13.66
C PRO A 362 -7.74 9.18 -13.88
N ASP A 363 -6.85 9.33 -14.86
CA ASP A 363 -6.20 10.61 -15.17
C ASP A 363 -7.19 11.74 -15.51
N SER A 364 -8.39 11.41 -15.99
CA SER A 364 -9.48 12.36 -16.24
C SER A 364 -10.15 12.89 -14.96
N GLN A 365 -9.77 12.36 -13.80
CA GLN A 365 -10.28 12.74 -12.48
C GLN A 365 -9.19 13.19 -11.52
N VAL A 366 -7.93 13.28 -11.97
CA VAL A 366 -6.85 13.91 -11.22
C VAL A 366 -6.60 15.27 -11.85
N TYR A 367 -6.92 16.33 -11.13
CA TYR A 367 -6.84 17.70 -11.61
C TYR A 367 -5.65 18.42 -10.99
N TRP A 368 -5.07 19.34 -11.75
CA TRP A 368 -4.18 20.35 -11.22
C TRP A 368 -4.70 21.75 -11.56
N SER A 369 -4.34 22.74 -10.74
CA SER A 369 -4.60 24.14 -11.03
C SER A 369 -3.42 25.04 -10.70
N PHE A 370 -3.18 26.02 -11.57
CA PHE A 370 -2.13 27.03 -11.40
C PHE A 370 -2.56 28.32 -12.09
N ASN A 371 -2.46 29.47 -11.42
CA ASN A 371 -2.80 30.79 -11.96
C ASN A 371 -4.17 30.87 -12.68
N GLY A 372 -5.18 30.19 -12.13
CA GLY A 372 -6.54 30.19 -12.67
C GLY A 372 -6.78 29.22 -13.83
N GLN A 373 -5.74 28.53 -14.32
CA GLN A 373 -5.90 27.39 -15.22
C GLN A 373 -6.19 26.13 -14.43
N VAL A 374 -7.02 25.26 -14.99
CA VAL A 374 -7.44 24.00 -14.37
C VAL A 374 -7.52 22.95 -15.45
N HIS A 375 -6.77 21.86 -15.30
CA HIS A 375 -6.74 20.76 -16.25
C HIS A 375 -6.72 19.42 -15.50
N SER A 376 -7.19 18.36 -16.15
CA SER A 376 -6.96 16.99 -15.68
C SER A 376 -5.66 16.45 -16.29
N ILE A 377 -5.06 15.41 -15.69
CA ILE A 377 -3.90 14.74 -16.27
C ILE A 377 -4.21 14.20 -17.67
N ALA A 378 -5.43 13.70 -17.89
CA ALA A 378 -5.82 13.17 -19.21
C ALA A 378 -5.91 14.26 -20.29
N ASP A 379 -6.20 15.50 -19.90
CA ASP A 379 -6.28 16.66 -20.80
C ASP A 379 -4.90 17.27 -21.03
N GLN A 380 -4.15 17.47 -19.94
CA GLN A 380 -2.85 18.12 -19.97
C GLN A 380 -1.92 17.52 -18.88
N PRO A 381 -1.14 16.48 -19.21
CA PRO A 381 -0.23 15.83 -18.25
C PRO A 381 1.08 16.60 -18.05
N TYR A 382 1.37 17.57 -18.93
CA TYR A 382 2.59 18.37 -18.92
C TYR A 382 2.29 19.87 -18.82
N PHE A 383 3.15 20.62 -18.14
CA PHE A 383 3.02 22.06 -18.01
C PHE A 383 4.38 22.77 -18.09
N ASP A 384 4.59 23.51 -19.17
CA ASP A 384 5.75 24.37 -19.39
C ASP A 384 5.70 25.59 -18.47
N MET A 385 6.41 25.51 -17.35
CA MET A 385 6.26 26.43 -16.21
C MET A 385 7.04 27.73 -16.43
N PRO A 386 6.37 28.90 -16.41
CA PRO A 386 7.04 30.19 -16.46
C PRO A 386 7.67 30.56 -15.11
N ALA A 387 8.60 31.51 -15.17
CA ALA A 387 9.13 32.17 -13.98
C ALA A 387 7.99 32.80 -13.16
N ASN A 388 8.07 32.66 -11.85
CA ASN A 388 7.07 33.18 -10.91
C ASN A 388 7.69 33.46 -9.53
N SER A 389 7.12 34.41 -8.80
CA SER A 389 7.65 34.87 -7.51
C SER A 389 6.88 34.36 -6.30
N SER A 390 5.79 33.60 -6.49
CA SER A 390 4.94 33.03 -5.42
C SER A 390 3.94 32.03 -6.00
N GLY A 391 4.42 30.94 -6.59
CA GLY A 391 3.60 29.89 -7.19
C GLY A 391 2.98 28.96 -6.16
N ARG A 392 1.69 28.66 -6.35
CA ARG A 392 0.99 27.53 -5.72
C ARG A 392 0.28 26.71 -6.78
N MET A 393 0.66 25.45 -6.89
CA MET A 393 -0.01 24.50 -7.76
C MET A 393 -0.83 23.55 -6.91
N TYR A 394 -2.14 23.56 -7.10
CA TYR A 394 -3.08 22.73 -6.36
C TYR A 394 -3.40 21.46 -7.14
N PHE A 395 -3.68 20.38 -6.43
CA PHE A 395 -4.08 19.10 -6.98
C PHE A 395 -5.40 18.66 -6.36
N TYR A 396 -6.31 18.11 -7.15
CA TYR A 396 -7.65 17.70 -6.72
C TYR A 396 -8.02 16.33 -7.27
N LEU A 397 -8.78 15.56 -6.50
CA LEU A 397 -9.27 14.24 -6.92
C LEU A 397 -10.79 14.22 -7.10
N GLY A 398 -11.24 13.59 -8.18
CA GLY A 398 -12.64 13.44 -8.58
C GLY A 398 -13.19 14.64 -9.33
N SER A 399 -12.95 15.86 -8.83
CA SER A 399 -13.38 17.11 -9.48
C SER A 399 -12.43 18.28 -9.11
N PRO A 400 -12.36 19.34 -9.93
CA PRO A 400 -11.51 20.51 -9.65
C PRO A 400 -12.00 21.37 -8.47
N THR A 401 -13.18 21.08 -7.91
CA THR A 401 -13.73 21.75 -6.72
C THR A 401 -13.83 20.79 -5.53
N SER A 402 -13.16 19.64 -5.60
CA SER A 402 -13.20 18.61 -4.57
C SER A 402 -12.56 19.09 -3.27
N GLN A 403 -13.06 18.58 -2.15
CA GLN A 403 -12.45 18.78 -0.83
C GLN A 403 -11.20 17.90 -0.63
N TYR A 404 -10.99 16.91 -1.50
CA TYR A 404 -9.76 16.14 -1.58
C TYR A 404 -8.76 16.89 -2.44
N TYR A 405 -8.01 17.75 -1.79
CA TYR A 405 -7.00 18.57 -2.45
C TYR A 405 -5.78 18.77 -1.58
N ASP A 406 -4.66 19.05 -2.23
CA ASP A 406 -3.42 19.49 -1.59
C ASP A 406 -2.63 20.37 -2.57
N PHE A 407 -1.49 20.92 -2.16
CA PHE A 407 -0.71 21.80 -3.02
C PHE A 407 0.80 21.73 -2.75
N ILE A 408 1.57 22.15 -3.76
CA ILE A 408 2.99 22.46 -3.63
C ILE A 408 3.20 23.98 -3.74
N GLU A 409 4.27 24.47 -3.11
CA GLU A 409 4.67 25.87 -3.15
C GLU A 409 6.03 26.00 -3.82
N PHE A 410 6.20 27.05 -4.62
CA PHE A 410 7.48 27.31 -5.27
C PHE A 410 7.65 28.77 -5.70
N THR A 411 8.90 29.13 -5.92
CA THR A 411 9.31 30.30 -6.70
C THR A 411 10.28 29.82 -7.77
N ILE A 412 10.12 30.34 -8.98
CA ILE A 412 10.95 29.94 -10.12
C ILE A 412 11.51 31.23 -10.72
N GLY A 413 12.81 31.43 -10.52
CA GLY A 413 13.58 32.46 -11.21
C GLY A 413 14.04 31.96 -12.59
N ALA A 414 14.80 32.79 -13.30
CA ALA A 414 15.31 32.42 -14.62
C ALA A 414 16.26 31.20 -14.60
N THR A 415 16.95 30.96 -13.48
CA THR A 415 17.98 29.91 -13.36
C THR A 415 17.88 29.13 -12.05
N VAL A 416 16.88 29.40 -11.20
CA VAL A 416 16.76 28.77 -9.88
C VAL A 416 15.32 28.40 -9.59
N PHE A 417 15.12 27.16 -9.17
CA PHE A 417 13.89 26.70 -8.54
C PHE A 417 14.06 26.73 -7.02
N ASN A 418 13.06 27.23 -6.31
CA ASN A 418 12.92 27.01 -4.87
C ASN A 418 11.51 26.50 -4.60
N GLY A 419 11.35 25.37 -3.94
CA GLY A 419 10.01 24.85 -3.69
C GLY A 419 9.96 23.67 -2.75
N ASN A 420 8.74 23.34 -2.34
CA ASN A 420 8.46 22.38 -1.29
C ASN A 420 7.05 21.77 -1.44
N THR A 421 6.88 20.57 -0.88
CA THR A 421 5.55 20.16 -0.41
C THR A 421 5.32 20.76 0.98
N THR A 422 4.06 20.82 1.46
CA THR A 422 3.80 21.44 2.77
C THR A 422 2.66 20.78 3.53
N ARG A 423 2.85 20.61 4.84
CA ARG A 423 1.81 20.17 5.80
C ARG A 423 1.58 21.22 6.89
N VAL A 424 2.07 22.45 6.69
CA VAL A 424 1.93 23.58 7.62
C VAL A 424 0.47 23.86 7.94
N ASP A 425 -0.42 23.78 6.95
CA ASP A 425 -1.85 23.99 7.14
C ASP A 425 -2.58 22.69 7.47
N ALA A 426 -2.34 21.66 6.67
CA ALA A 426 -2.97 20.35 6.75
C ALA A 426 -2.39 19.38 5.71
N TRP A 427 -2.43 18.09 6.00
CA TRP A 427 -2.26 17.04 5.00
C TRP A 427 -3.60 16.72 4.31
N GLY A 428 -3.64 16.83 2.99
CA GLY A 428 -4.82 16.58 2.16
C GLY A 428 -4.66 15.34 1.29
N LEU A 429 -3.58 15.25 0.51
CA LEU A 429 -3.28 14.15 -0.42
C LEU A 429 -1.82 13.76 -0.27
N PRO A 430 -1.43 12.48 -0.45
CA PRO A 430 -0.04 12.14 -0.64
C PRO A 430 0.56 12.93 -1.81
N LEU A 431 1.61 13.72 -1.56
CA LEU A 431 2.33 14.48 -2.58
C LEU A 431 3.84 14.29 -2.46
N ALA A 432 4.50 14.03 -3.59
CA ALA A 432 5.95 13.99 -3.71
C ALA A 432 6.38 14.64 -5.02
N ILE A 433 7.58 15.21 -5.03
CA ILE A 433 8.19 15.78 -6.23
C ILE A 433 9.58 15.16 -6.47
N ARG A 434 9.93 15.00 -7.75
CA ARG A 434 11.28 14.71 -8.22
C ARG A 434 11.74 15.84 -9.12
N LEU A 435 12.86 16.46 -8.80
CA LEU A 435 13.38 17.64 -9.47
C LEU A 435 14.73 17.33 -10.11
N HIS A 436 14.86 17.67 -11.40
CA HIS A 436 16.08 17.45 -12.16
C HIS A 436 16.62 18.75 -12.75
N SER A 437 17.95 18.90 -12.78
CA SER A 437 18.63 20.04 -13.41
C SER A 437 19.42 19.65 -14.65
N HIS A 438 19.72 20.64 -15.48
CA HIS A 438 20.62 20.47 -16.63
C HIS A 438 22.02 20.00 -16.24
N ASP A 439 22.43 20.22 -14.99
CA ASP A 439 23.72 19.77 -14.44
C ASP A 439 23.67 18.33 -13.89
N GLY A 440 22.54 17.63 -14.03
CA GLY A 440 22.36 16.24 -13.61
C GLY A 440 22.09 16.05 -12.11
N GLN A 441 21.70 17.10 -11.38
CA GLN A 441 21.21 16.93 -10.01
C GLN A 441 19.78 16.36 -10.07
N ASP A 442 19.48 15.40 -9.20
CA ASP A 442 18.18 14.72 -9.10
C ASP A 442 17.80 14.60 -7.62
N ILE A 443 16.73 15.29 -7.22
CA ILE A 443 16.31 15.42 -5.82
C ILE A 443 14.86 15.00 -5.69
N GLN A 444 14.56 14.20 -4.66
CA GLN A 444 13.19 13.81 -4.30
C GLN A 444 12.81 14.38 -2.94
N LEU A 445 11.60 14.91 -2.82
CA LEU A 445 11.07 15.42 -1.55
C LEU A 445 9.55 15.28 -1.47
N GLY A 446 9.03 15.24 -0.24
CA GLY A 446 7.61 15.10 0.06
C GLY A 446 7.28 13.82 0.82
N ASP A 447 6.06 13.34 0.67
CA ASP A 447 5.55 12.17 1.38
C ASP A 447 6.29 10.90 0.92
N SER A 448 6.62 10.00 1.85
CA SER A 448 7.36 8.78 1.55
C SER A 448 6.54 7.78 0.73
N GLN A 449 7.21 6.83 0.10
CA GLN A 449 6.55 5.81 -0.71
C GLN A 449 5.50 5.02 0.10
N ASP A 450 5.73 4.84 1.39
CA ASP A 450 4.79 4.16 2.28
C ASP A 450 3.44 4.89 2.37
N LEU A 451 3.44 6.24 2.40
CA LEU A 451 2.21 7.03 2.33
C LEU A 451 1.48 6.86 0.99
N PHE A 452 2.23 6.71 -0.11
CA PHE A 452 1.64 6.41 -1.42
C PHE A 452 1.14 4.97 -1.54
N ASN A 453 1.62 4.03 -0.73
CA ASN A 453 1.25 2.61 -0.80
C ASN A 453 0.09 2.24 0.12
N GLN A 454 -0.28 3.11 1.06
CA GLN A 454 -1.34 2.87 2.03
C GLN A 454 -2.60 3.64 1.67
N SER A 455 -3.76 3.13 2.09
CA SER A 455 -5.01 3.87 1.87
C SER A 455 -5.05 5.13 2.74
N ARG A 456 -5.84 6.11 2.29
CA ARG A 456 -6.24 7.25 3.10
C ARG A 456 -6.70 6.87 4.51
N GLU A 457 -7.61 5.90 4.65
CA GLU A 457 -8.12 5.46 5.95
C GLU A 457 -7.00 4.91 6.84
N ALA A 458 -6.07 4.14 6.25
CA ALA A 458 -4.90 3.64 6.94
C ALA A 458 -4.01 4.80 7.42
N THR A 459 -3.81 5.83 6.59
CA THR A 459 -3.06 7.05 6.97
C THR A 459 -3.69 7.77 8.15
N PHE A 460 -5.00 8.00 8.11
CA PHE A 460 -5.74 8.63 9.21
C PHE A 460 -5.67 7.82 10.51
N GLN A 461 -5.75 6.49 10.41
CA GLN A 461 -5.63 5.61 11.57
C GLN A 461 -4.20 5.58 12.12
N GLN A 462 -3.20 5.54 11.24
CA GLN A 462 -1.79 5.55 11.60
C GLN A 462 -1.43 6.84 12.33
N PHE A 463 -1.90 7.99 11.85
CA PHE A 463 -1.77 9.26 12.54
C PHE A 463 -2.37 9.19 13.95
N GLN A 464 -3.63 8.76 14.08
CA GLN A 464 -4.31 8.67 15.38
C GLN A 464 -3.65 7.67 16.35
N ASN A 465 -2.96 6.65 15.83
CA ASN A 465 -2.22 5.69 16.64
C ASN A 465 -0.86 6.24 17.10
N ALA A 466 -0.22 7.07 16.27
CA ALA A 466 1.13 7.59 16.50
C ALA A 466 1.15 8.79 17.46
N VAL A 467 0.11 9.64 17.42
CA VAL A 467 0.10 10.90 18.18
C VAL A 467 -0.56 10.78 19.56
N PRO A 468 -0.17 11.61 20.55
CA PRO A 468 -0.85 11.69 21.85
C PRO A 468 -2.33 12.09 21.73
N GLN A 469 -3.07 11.84 22.80
CA GLN A 469 -4.52 12.02 22.85
C GLN A 469 -4.99 13.41 22.38
N GLN A 470 -4.22 14.46 22.71
CA GLN A 470 -4.51 15.86 22.38
C GLN A 470 -4.54 16.11 20.86
N PHE A 471 -3.75 15.36 20.08
CA PHE A 471 -3.59 15.54 18.64
C PHE A 471 -4.53 14.67 17.81
N LYS A 472 -5.20 13.67 18.40
CA LYS A 472 -6.08 12.76 17.64
C LYS A 472 -7.25 13.48 16.97
N VAL A 473 -7.71 14.58 17.56
CA VAL A 473 -8.78 15.43 17.01
C VAL A 473 -8.43 16.00 15.63
N LEU A 474 -7.14 16.16 15.32
CA LEU A 474 -6.68 16.73 14.05
C LEU A 474 -7.03 15.86 12.83
N ALA A 475 -7.15 14.55 13.03
CA ALA A 475 -7.62 13.61 12.01
C ALA A 475 -9.15 13.39 12.06
N GLN A 476 -9.88 14.16 12.87
CA GLN A 476 -11.33 14.02 13.06
C GLN A 476 -12.08 15.27 12.58
N THR A 477 -11.56 16.47 12.89
CA THR A 477 -12.23 17.76 12.63
C THR A 477 -12.62 17.97 11.16
N GLN A 478 -11.77 17.57 10.23
CA GLN A 478 -12.05 17.65 8.78
C GLN A 478 -12.04 16.28 8.10
N ALA A 479 -12.27 15.20 8.85
CA ALA A 479 -12.39 13.88 8.27
C ALA A 479 -13.60 13.78 7.32
N PRO A 480 -13.52 13.01 6.23
CA PRO A 480 -12.36 12.25 5.75
C PRO A 480 -11.39 13.09 4.89
N TYR A 481 -11.56 14.40 4.79
CA TYR A 481 -10.92 15.24 3.78
C TYR A 481 -9.50 15.65 4.12
N ARG A 482 -9.16 15.94 5.38
CA ARG A 482 -7.80 16.40 5.76
C ARG A 482 -7.44 16.02 7.20
N ILE A 483 -6.14 15.91 7.45
CA ILE A 483 -5.56 15.95 8.80
C ILE A 483 -4.99 17.36 8.99
N ILE A 484 -5.57 18.15 9.89
CA ILE A 484 -5.25 19.58 10.00
C ILE A 484 -4.12 19.86 10.99
N ALA A 485 -3.32 20.91 10.74
CA ALA A 485 -2.28 21.31 11.67
C ALA A 485 -2.87 21.78 13.02
N PRO A 486 -2.15 21.60 14.14
CA PRO A 486 -2.67 21.94 15.46
C PRO A 486 -3.13 23.41 15.59
N GLY A 487 -2.36 24.36 15.05
CA GLY A 487 -2.73 25.79 15.06
C GLY A 487 -4.01 26.11 14.27
N SER A 488 -4.44 25.20 13.40
CA SER A 488 -5.67 25.31 12.60
C SER A 488 -6.90 24.74 13.33
N ASP A 489 -6.71 23.93 14.37
CA ASP A 489 -7.80 23.30 15.10
C ASP A 489 -8.26 24.15 16.31
N PRO A 490 -9.59 24.32 16.53
CA PRO A 490 -10.11 25.07 17.67
C PRO A 490 -9.64 24.57 19.04
N SER A 491 -9.28 23.29 19.19
CA SER A 491 -8.87 22.73 20.48
C SER A 491 -7.54 23.31 20.99
N PHE A 492 -6.63 23.74 20.11
CA PHE A 492 -5.33 24.32 20.48
C PHE A 492 -5.31 25.86 20.47
N ARG A 493 -6.41 26.50 20.08
CA ARG A 493 -6.59 27.96 20.08
C ARG A 493 -7.14 28.44 21.42
N GLU A 494 -7.15 29.75 21.62
CA GLU A 494 -7.70 30.38 22.83
C GLU A 494 -9.12 29.87 23.15
N GLY A 495 -9.35 29.45 24.39
CA GLY A 495 -10.60 28.83 24.84
C GLY A 495 -10.74 27.34 24.54
N GLY A 496 -9.84 26.75 23.74
CA GLY A 496 -9.80 25.32 23.45
C GLY A 496 -9.25 24.47 24.61
N VAL A 497 -9.60 23.19 24.62
CA VAL A 497 -9.18 22.24 25.69
C VAL A 497 -7.66 22.03 25.78
N ASN A 498 -6.94 22.26 24.69
CA ASN A 498 -5.49 22.16 24.58
C ASN A 498 -4.80 23.55 24.46
N ALA A 499 -5.51 24.65 24.72
CA ALA A 499 -4.98 26.02 24.56
C ALA A 499 -3.71 26.31 25.37
N ASN A 500 -3.48 25.55 26.44
CA ASN A 500 -2.33 25.69 27.34
C ASN A 500 -1.25 24.61 27.15
N TYR A 501 -1.30 23.82 26.07
CA TYR A 501 -0.39 22.69 25.84
C TYR A 501 1.09 23.07 25.96
N TYR A 502 1.50 24.24 25.45
CA TYR A 502 2.89 24.70 25.54
C TYR A 502 3.19 25.66 26.70
N THR A 503 2.17 26.20 27.38
CA THR A 503 2.32 27.37 28.27
C THR A 503 3.45 27.21 29.28
N ALA A 504 3.47 26.09 30.03
CA ALA A 504 4.50 25.86 31.05
C ALA A 504 5.91 25.69 30.46
N TYR A 505 6.04 24.96 29.35
CA TYR A 505 7.33 24.74 28.69
C TYR A 505 7.89 26.03 28.09
N ALA A 506 7.05 26.79 27.38
CA ALA A 506 7.43 28.08 26.81
C ALA A 506 7.90 29.06 27.89
N GLN A 507 7.16 29.15 29.01
CA GLN A 507 7.54 30.01 30.13
C GLN A 507 8.87 29.60 30.76
N SER A 508 9.18 28.30 30.84
CA SER A 508 10.45 27.81 31.37
C SER A 508 11.68 28.27 30.57
N VAL A 509 11.50 28.64 29.30
CA VAL A 509 12.54 29.15 28.42
C VAL A 509 12.36 30.63 28.05
N GLY A 510 11.59 31.37 28.87
CA GLY A 510 11.39 32.81 28.76
C GLY A 510 10.43 33.26 27.68
N VAL A 511 9.58 32.37 27.15
CA VAL A 511 8.59 32.68 26.11
C VAL A 511 7.19 32.75 26.71
N ASN A 512 6.46 33.82 26.39
CA ASN A 512 5.07 33.99 26.79
C ASN A 512 4.20 34.19 25.55
N GLU A 513 3.83 33.07 24.92
CA GLU A 513 3.04 33.02 23.69
C GLU A 513 1.91 31.99 23.82
N PRO A 514 0.73 32.23 23.23
CA PRO A 514 -0.31 31.21 23.13
C PRO A 514 0.20 29.97 22.40
N THR A 515 -0.30 28.79 22.81
CA THR A 515 0.02 27.50 22.17
C THR A 515 -0.15 27.53 20.65
N SER A 516 -1.21 28.15 20.14
CA SER A 516 -1.46 28.29 18.70
C SER A 516 -0.37 29.09 17.97
N ASN A 517 0.19 30.12 18.61
CA ASN A 517 1.28 30.91 18.04
C ASN A 517 2.59 30.13 18.00
N ILE A 518 2.82 29.25 18.98
CA ILE A 518 3.99 28.37 18.97
C ILE A 518 3.87 27.35 17.83
N PHE A 519 2.73 26.68 17.66
CA PHE A 519 2.53 25.76 16.53
C PHE A 519 2.66 26.46 15.17
N GLY A 520 2.09 27.66 15.04
CA GLY A 520 2.07 28.42 13.79
C GLY A 520 3.22 29.41 13.61
N CYS A 521 4.24 29.38 14.47
CA CYS A 521 5.32 30.38 14.50
C CYS A 521 4.84 31.84 14.30
N ALA A 522 3.75 32.20 14.98
CA ALA A 522 3.10 33.50 14.86
C ALA A 522 3.41 34.38 16.09
N GLY A 523 2.87 35.61 16.11
CA GLY A 523 3.15 36.56 17.19
C GLY A 523 4.63 36.90 17.25
N THR A 524 5.23 36.92 18.45
CA THR A 524 6.67 37.19 18.59
C THR A 524 7.54 36.05 18.03
N MET A 525 7.01 34.83 17.88
CA MET A 525 7.74 33.70 17.27
C MET A 525 7.98 33.88 15.77
N GLY A 526 7.19 34.74 15.10
CA GLY A 526 7.37 35.04 13.69
C GLY A 526 8.70 35.72 13.37
N ALA A 527 9.34 36.36 14.35
CA ALA A 527 10.63 37.02 14.17
C ALA A 527 11.83 36.15 14.62
N ASP A 528 11.59 34.97 15.20
CA ASP A 528 12.64 34.10 15.76
C ASP A 528 12.41 32.64 15.34
N ALA A 529 12.86 32.32 14.13
CA ALA A 529 12.71 30.99 13.53
C ALA A 529 13.37 29.90 14.39
N ALA A 530 14.57 30.15 14.93
CA ALA A 530 15.30 29.20 15.74
C ALA A 530 14.54 28.86 17.03
N LYS A 531 14.02 29.88 17.73
CA LYS A 531 13.22 29.67 18.95
C LYS A 531 11.90 28.96 18.66
N CYS A 532 11.21 29.31 17.58
CA CYS A 532 9.97 28.62 17.20
C CYS A 532 10.21 27.14 16.91
N ALA A 533 11.24 26.83 16.10
CA ALA A 533 11.60 25.45 15.77
C ALA A 533 11.99 24.67 17.03
N ALA A 534 12.79 25.27 17.92
CA ALA A 534 13.20 24.62 19.16
C ALA A 534 12.01 24.34 20.11
N LEU A 535 10.99 25.21 20.15
CA LEU A 535 9.78 24.95 20.91
C LEU A 535 8.95 23.82 20.31
N ASN A 536 8.73 23.83 18.98
CA ASN A 536 7.99 22.77 18.30
C ASN A 536 8.65 21.39 18.45
N ARG A 537 9.99 21.35 18.42
CA ARG A 537 10.80 20.12 18.52
C ARG A 537 11.14 19.70 19.95
N HIS A 538 10.68 20.42 20.97
CA HIS A 538 11.02 20.20 22.38
C HIS A 538 12.55 20.22 22.64
N THR A 539 13.25 21.19 22.10
CA THR A 539 14.69 21.37 22.31
C THR A 539 15.04 22.75 22.88
N ALA A 540 14.07 23.64 23.11
CA ALA A 540 14.30 25.02 23.54
C ALA A 540 15.02 25.17 24.89
N ASN A 541 15.01 24.13 25.74
CA ASN A 541 15.74 24.05 27.00
C ASN A 541 17.17 23.46 26.85
N LEU A 542 17.50 22.95 25.67
CA LEU A 542 18.82 22.39 25.35
C LEU A 542 19.78 23.49 24.87
N PRO A 543 21.10 23.26 24.92
CA PRO A 543 22.08 24.14 24.29
C PRO A 543 21.81 24.34 22.79
N ALA A 544 22.16 25.51 22.25
CA ALA A 544 21.88 25.88 20.86
C ALA A 544 22.37 24.85 19.81
N ALA A 545 23.52 24.19 20.05
CA ALA A 545 24.01 23.14 19.16
C ALA A 545 23.08 21.92 19.12
N GLN A 546 22.49 21.55 20.26
CA GLN A 546 21.53 20.44 20.35
C GLN A 546 20.15 20.81 19.79
N GLN A 547 19.80 22.10 19.75
CA GLN A 547 18.59 22.58 19.07
C GLN A 547 18.66 22.42 17.55
N GLN A 548 19.87 22.23 17.00
CA GLN A 548 20.10 22.00 15.57
C GLN A 548 20.34 20.52 15.24
N ASP A 549 20.39 19.63 16.23
CA ASP A 549 20.68 18.21 16.06
C ASP A 549 19.38 17.41 15.92
N PRO A 550 19.06 16.85 14.74
CA PRO A 550 17.82 16.11 14.52
C PRO A 550 17.64 14.91 15.47
N THR A 551 18.73 14.35 16.00
CA THR A 551 18.66 13.24 16.96
C THR A 551 18.11 13.65 18.33
N LYS A 552 17.91 14.95 18.56
CA LYS A 552 17.31 15.51 19.79
C LYS A 552 15.85 15.91 19.61
N PHE A 553 15.34 15.92 18.38
CA PHE A 553 14.00 16.42 18.13
C PHE A 553 12.96 15.43 18.64
N TYR A 554 11.96 15.95 19.36
CA TYR A 554 10.84 15.18 19.90
C TYR A 554 11.23 14.08 20.91
N THR A 555 12.45 14.08 21.44
CA THR A 555 12.93 13.05 22.39
C THR A 555 12.58 13.35 23.85
N GLY A 556 12.28 14.60 24.18
CA GLY A 556 12.01 15.05 25.55
C GLY A 556 10.59 14.75 26.07
N GLY A 557 9.73 14.16 25.25
CA GLY A 557 8.32 13.93 25.57
C GLY A 557 7.47 15.18 25.39
N ASP A 558 6.36 15.26 26.13
CA ASP A 558 5.43 16.38 26.05
C ASP A 558 5.94 17.64 26.80
N PRO A 559 5.65 18.86 26.30
CA PRO A 559 4.91 19.13 25.06
C PRO A 559 5.82 19.18 23.81
N ALA A 560 5.41 18.58 22.71
CA ALA A 560 6.10 18.65 21.42
C ALA A 560 5.09 18.63 20.25
N ASN A 561 5.51 19.04 19.06
CA ASN A 561 4.63 19.05 17.89
C ASN A 561 4.60 17.65 17.25
N TRP A 562 3.82 16.76 17.85
CA TRP A 562 3.66 15.38 17.39
C TRP A 562 2.99 15.26 16.02
N TYR A 563 2.25 16.28 15.59
CA TYR A 563 1.77 16.39 14.21
C TYR A 563 2.93 16.55 13.23
N ALA A 564 3.85 17.49 13.47
CA ALA A 564 5.02 17.67 12.63
C ALA A 564 5.93 16.45 12.65
N LYS A 565 6.18 15.87 13.84
CA LYS A 565 6.96 14.63 13.98
C LYS A 565 6.39 13.52 13.08
N PHE A 566 5.07 13.31 13.09
CA PHE A 566 4.44 12.31 12.22
C PHE A 566 4.81 12.52 10.75
N TRP A 567 4.77 13.75 10.24
CA TRP A 567 5.14 14.00 8.84
C TRP A 567 6.63 13.81 8.57
N HIS A 568 7.53 14.09 9.51
CA HIS A 568 8.94 13.69 9.38
C HIS A 568 9.11 12.17 9.39
N ASP A 569 8.38 11.47 10.25
CA ASP A 569 8.41 10.01 10.27
C ASP A 569 7.85 9.42 8.97
N HIS A 570 7.12 10.19 8.17
CA HIS A 570 6.44 9.76 6.96
C HIS A 570 6.88 10.55 5.70
N GLY A 571 8.03 11.22 5.78
CA GLY A 571 8.60 12.03 4.70
C GLY A 571 9.83 11.37 4.09
N ILE A 572 10.07 11.63 2.80
CA ILE A 572 11.29 11.22 2.10
C ILE A 572 12.50 11.79 2.84
N ASN A 573 13.46 10.92 3.20
CA ASN A 573 14.66 11.29 3.98
C ASN A 573 14.37 11.97 5.33
N HIS A 574 13.19 11.71 5.91
CA HIS A 574 12.70 12.39 7.12
C HIS A 574 12.50 13.91 6.98
N LEU A 575 12.39 14.41 5.76
CA LEU A 575 12.14 15.82 5.49
C LEU A 575 10.64 16.06 5.35
N ALA A 576 10.13 17.05 6.08
CA ALA A 576 8.74 17.45 6.02
C ALA A 576 8.61 18.92 6.41
N TYR A 577 7.67 19.62 5.78
CA TYR A 577 7.29 20.97 6.20
C TYR A 577 6.07 20.88 7.13
N GLY A 578 6.28 20.45 8.37
CA GLY A 578 5.23 20.18 9.36
C GLY A 578 4.77 21.42 10.15
N PHE A 579 5.59 22.46 10.20
CA PHE A 579 5.28 23.78 10.76
C PHE A 579 6.11 24.88 10.06
N PRO A 580 5.78 26.20 10.17
CA PRO A 580 6.35 27.25 9.31
C PRO A 580 7.88 27.41 9.29
N TYR A 581 8.57 27.03 10.37
CA TYR A 581 10.04 27.11 10.48
C TYR A 581 10.71 25.74 10.57
N ASP A 582 10.15 24.74 9.90
CA ASP A 582 10.76 23.39 9.82
C ASP A 582 12.05 23.36 8.98
N ASP A 583 12.29 24.38 8.17
CA ASP A 583 13.50 24.60 7.40
C ASP A 583 14.74 24.85 8.28
N VAL A 584 14.56 25.26 9.53
CA VAL A 584 15.64 25.31 10.52
C VAL A 584 16.27 23.93 10.68
N ALA A 585 17.61 23.88 10.67
CA ALA A 585 18.39 22.64 10.60
C ALA A 585 18.16 21.79 9.34
N GLY A 586 17.58 22.38 8.27
CA GLY A 586 17.38 21.71 6.99
C GLY A 586 16.41 20.53 7.05
N GLN A 587 15.34 20.61 7.84
CA GLN A 587 14.39 19.50 7.99
C GLN A 587 13.13 19.64 7.14
N ALA A 588 12.94 20.77 6.47
CA ALA A 588 11.82 20.96 5.55
C ALA A 588 11.98 20.05 4.31
N ALA A 589 10.85 19.56 3.79
CA ALA A 589 10.76 18.99 2.45
C ALA A 589 10.88 20.11 1.41
N TYR A 590 12.06 20.70 1.29
CA TYR A 590 12.35 21.89 0.49
C TYR A 590 13.63 21.67 -0.32
N ALA A 591 13.64 22.17 -1.55
CA ALA A 591 14.83 22.23 -2.38
C ALA A 591 15.03 23.62 -2.99
N SER A 592 16.30 24.02 -3.07
CA SER A 592 16.77 25.11 -3.92
C SER A 592 17.73 24.51 -4.95
N GLN A 593 17.33 24.50 -6.22
CA GLN A 593 18.08 23.84 -7.29
C GLN A 593 18.39 24.84 -8.41
N GLN A 594 19.67 24.88 -8.80
CA GLN A 594 20.13 25.68 -9.93
C GLN A 594 19.85 24.95 -11.25
N ASN A 595 19.67 25.73 -12.31
CA ASN A 595 19.47 25.26 -13.68
C ASN A 595 18.37 24.19 -13.80
N PRO A 596 17.15 24.43 -13.28
CA PRO A 596 16.07 23.45 -13.31
C PRO A 596 15.73 23.07 -14.76
N GLN A 597 15.47 21.80 -14.99
CA GLN A 597 15.13 21.26 -16.31
C GLN A 597 13.69 20.74 -16.34
N TRP A 598 13.38 19.82 -15.43
CA TRP A 598 12.04 19.26 -15.31
C TRP A 598 11.72 18.89 -13.86
N MET A 599 10.43 18.80 -13.56
CA MET A 599 9.92 18.29 -12.29
C MET A 599 8.77 17.32 -12.52
N GLU A 600 8.82 16.17 -11.87
CA GLU A 600 7.69 15.27 -11.77
C GLU A 600 6.95 15.54 -10.45
N VAL A 601 5.62 15.61 -10.48
CA VAL A 601 4.78 15.75 -9.29
C VAL A 601 3.84 14.56 -9.18
N ALA A 602 4.03 13.74 -8.17
CA ALA A 602 3.21 12.57 -7.90
C ALA A 602 2.01 12.93 -7.00
N VAL A 603 0.80 12.62 -7.48
CA VAL A 603 -0.46 12.82 -6.76
C VAL A 603 -1.03 11.47 -6.34
N GLY A 604 -1.03 11.20 -5.03
CA GLY A 604 -1.42 9.91 -4.45
C GLY A 604 -2.82 9.87 -3.86
N TRP A 605 -3.19 8.70 -3.32
CA TRP A 605 -4.44 8.50 -2.58
C TRP A 605 -4.33 7.44 -1.49
#